data_AF-A0A8M8V4A0-F1
#
_entry.id   AF-A0A8M8V4A0-F1
#
_cell.length_a   1.000
_cell.length_b   1.000
_cell.length_c   1.000
_cell.angle_alpha   90.00
_cell.angle_beta   90.00
_cell.angle_gamma   90.00
#
_symmetry.space_group_name_H-M   'P 1'
#
loop_
_entity.id
_entity.type
_entity.pdbx_description
1 polymer ?
#
loop_
_entity_poly.entity_id
_entity_poly.type
_entity_poly.pdbx_seq_one_letter_code
_entity_poly.pdbx_strand_id
1 'polypeptide(L)'
;MAGSASTLSFFNSYSLYCNRAFENLRPCSSFEKRFSFTCFSSKKKQLSFMDQILDYIEGGPKLRKWYGAPDLLPKDGNELEEDEAAEEDGVRDAVLVTDGDNEIGQMIILSLIVKRVRVKALVKDKRVAMEAFGTYVESMAGDTTDKTFLKKALRGVRAVICPTEGFLYNIESWKGIQHVILLSQLSVYRDSTGIQAVMNSNARKLAEQDENVVKSSGVPYSIIRTGLLKNAPGGQQGFCFEERRCRCNYS
;
A
#
# COMPACT_ATOMS: atom_id res chain seq x y z
N MET A 1 43.12 -30.01 34.71
CA MET A 1 44.12 -29.46 33.76
C MET A 1 43.47 -28.28 33.03
N ALA A 2 44.22 -27.19 32.84
CA ALA A 2 43.90 -26.01 32.02
C ALA A 2 42.45 -25.45 32.07
N GLY A 3 42.24 -24.44 32.92
CA GLY A 3 41.31 -23.34 32.61
C GLY A 3 42.11 -22.11 32.18
N SER A 4 41.48 -21.13 31.52
CA SER A 4 42.10 -19.82 31.31
C SER A 4 41.07 -18.71 31.14
N ALA A 5 41.34 -17.58 31.79
CA ALA A 5 40.60 -16.32 31.75
C ALA A 5 41.59 -15.17 32.08
N SER A 6 41.15 -13.91 31.96
CA SER A 6 41.94 -12.66 32.18
C SER A 6 42.73 -12.21 30.93
N THR A 7 42.39 -11.14 30.21
CA THR A 7 42.26 -9.68 30.50
C THR A 7 43.59 -8.89 30.38
N LEU A 8 43.62 -7.87 29.51
CA LEU A 8 43.79 -6.44 29.87
C LEU A 8 44.08 -5.54 28.65
N SER A 9 43.67 -4.29 28.84
CA SER A 9 43.80 -3.07 28.02
C SER A 9 45.22 -2.68 27.60
N PHE A 10 45.37 -1.76 26.63
CA PHE A 10 45.70 -0.34 26.93
C PHE A 10 45.65 0.59 25.70
N PHE A 11 45.55 1.90 26.00
CA PHE A 11 45.52 3.03 25.06
C PHE A 11 46.78 3.14 24.20
N ASN A 12 46.67 3.81 23.04
CA ASN A 12 47.59 4.93 22.78
C ASN A 12 47.00 6.00 21.85
N SER A 13 47.43 7.25 22.03
CA SER A 13 46.97 8.41 21.26
C SER A 13 48.14 9.38 21.02
N TYR A 14 48.47 9.67 19.77
CA TYR A 14 49.43 10.71 19.36
C TYR A 14 48.95 11.29 18.02
N SER A 15 48.60 12.59 17.93
CA SER A 15 49.49 13.77 17.77
C SER A 15 49.96 13.93 16.31
N LEU A 16 49.44 14.85 15.50
CA LEU A 16 49.60 16.34 15.46
C LEU A 16 50.92 16.84 14.80
N TYR A 17 50.79 17.94 14.04
CA TYR A 17 51.80 18.71 13.29
C TYR A 17 52.40 18.03 12.03
N CYS A 18 52.76 18.71 10.93
CA CYS A 18 52.92 20.16 10.62
C CYS A 18 52.63 20.38 9.09
N ASN A 19 52.62 21.56 8.43
CA ASN A 19 52.93 22.97 8.76
C ASN A 19 52.16 23.94 7.78
N ARG A 20 52.44 25.25 7.83
CA ARG A 20 52.00 26.33 6.91
C ARG A 20 52.89 26.49 5.66
N ALA A 21 52.33 27.10 4.61
CA ALA A 21 52.96 28.21 3.87
C ALA A 21 51.91 29.07 3.15
N PHE A 22 52.16 30.38 3.01
CA PHE A 22 51.25 31.38 2.44
C PHE A 22 52.13 32.34 1.61
N GLU A 23 51.90 32.52 0.31
CA GLU A 23 52.40 33.68 -0.45
C GLU A 23 51.46 34.02 -1.61
N ASN A 24 51.36 35.31 -1.92
CA ASN A 24 50.62 35.87 -3.05
C ASN A 24 51.59 36.20 -4.18
N LEU A 25 51.21 35.99 -5.45
CA LEU A 25 51.67 36.82 -6.58
C LEU A 25 50.71 36.68 -7.78
N ARG A 26 50.49 37.80 -8.47
CA ARG A 26 49.80 37.97 -9.78
C ARG A 26 50.85 38.61 -10.71
N PRO A 27 50.87 38.38 -12.05
CA PRO A 27 49.76 38.83 -12.92
C PRO A 27 49.45 38.06 -14.23
N CYS A 28 48.20 38.22 -14.66
CA CYS A 28 47.68 38.41 -16.03
C CYS A 28 48.36 37.76 -17.26
N SER A 29 47.67 36.83 -17.94
CA SER A 29 47.28 36.97 -19.36
C SER A 29 46.26 35.91 -19.84
N SER A 30 45.51 36.25 -20.90
CA SER A 30 44.88 35.35 -21.90
C SER A 30 44.01 34.15 -21.47
N PHE A 31 42.69 34.41 -21.36
CA PHE A 31 41.67 33.87 -22.26
C PHE A 31 41.81 32.41 -22.78
N GLU A 32 41.11 31.44 -22.15
CA GLU A 32 40.39 30.39 -22.90
C GLU A 32 39.23 29.81 -22.06
N LYS A 33 38.02 29.69 -22.63
CA LYS A 33 36.85 29.15 -21.94
C LYS A 33 36.82 27.63 -22.03
N ARG A 34 36.89 26.93 -20.90
CA ARG A 34 36.48 25.51 -20.80
C ARG A 34 35.46 25.34 -19.67
N PHE A 35 34.18 25.33 -20.04
CA PHE A 35 33.10 24.91 -19.15
C PHE A 35 33.16 23.38 -18.96
N SER A 36 33.86 22.91 -17.93
CA SER A 36 33.77 21.52 -17.51
C SER A 36 32.53 21.32 -16.63
N PHE A 37 31.40 20.94 -17.23
CA PHE A 37 30.26 20.44 -16.47
C PHE A 37 30.54 19.02 -15.94
N THR A 38 31.25 18.93 -14.83
CA THR A 38 31.41 17.67 -14.09
C THR A 38 30.09 17.33 -13.40
N CYS A 39 29.23 16.62 -14.11
CA CYS A 39 27.98 16.10 -13.56
C CYS A 39 28.30 14.97 -12.55
N PHE A 40 28.27 15.29 -11.25
CA PHE A 40 28.27 14.28 -10.20
C PHE A 40 26.91 13.57 -10.19
N SER A 41 26.79 12.52 -10.99
CA SER A 41 25.65 11.59 -10.95
C SER A 41 25.67 10.82 -9.63
N SER A 42 25.08 11.43 -8.60
CA SER A 42 24.87 10.78 -7.31
C SER A 42 23.97 9.56 -7.52
N LYS A 43 24.46 8.40 -7.06
CA LYS A 43 23.84 7.08 -7.26
C LYS A 43 22.34 7.15 -6.97
N LYS A 44 21.52 6.96 -8.01
CA LYS A 44 20.06 7.00 -7.94
C LYS A 44 19.58 5.81 -7.10
N LYS A 45 19.37 6.03 -5.80
CA LYS A 45 18.64 5.09 -4.95
C LYS A 45 17.24 4.93 -5.57
N GLN A 46 16.76 3.70 -5.69
CA GLN A 46 15.35 3.50 -6.00
C GLN A 46 14.56 3.92 -4.77
N LEU A 47 13.70 4.93 -4.94
CA LEU A 47 12.78 5.39 -3.91
C LEU A 47 11.77 4.27 -3.64
N SER A 48 11.52 3.97 -2.37
CA SER A 48 10.46 3.05 -1.97
C SER A 48 9.10 3.61 -2.41
N PHE A 49 8.09 2.74 -2.54
CA PHE A 49 6.73 3.19 -2.87
C PHE A 49 6.18 4.20 -1.84
N MET A 50 6.53 4.02 -0.55
CA MET A 50 6.22 5.01 0.48
C MET A 50 6.99 6.32 0.28
N ASP A 51 8.29 6.27 -0.05
CA ASP A 51 9.07 7.48 -0.37
C ASP A 51 8.48 8.21 -1.58
N GLN A 52 7.94 7.48 -2.57
CA GLN A 52 7.30 8.04 -3.75
C GLN A 52 5.92 8.67 -3.46
N ILE A 53 5.17 8.12 -2.50
CA ILE A 53 3.93 8.73 -1.97
C ILE A 53 4.27 9.97 -1.16
N LEU A 54 5.29 9.91 -0.30
CA LEU A 54 5.76 11.05 0.50
C LEU A 54 6.28 12.17 -0.40
N ASP A 55 7.11 11.88 -1.42
CA ASP A 55 7.55 12.85 -2.45
C ASP A 55 6.36 13.53 -3.16
N TYR A 56 5.23 12.83 -3.32
CA TYR A 56 4.02 13.39 -3.93
C TYR A 56 3.27 14.33 -2.98
N ILE A 57 3.14 13.94 -1.70
CA ILE A 57 2.49 14.73 -0.64
C ILE A 57 3.34 15.97 -0.27
N GLU A 58 4.65 15.80 -0.13
CA GLU A 58 5.62 16.86 0.17
C GLU A 58 5.94 17.77 -1.04
N GLY A 59 5.35 17.48 -2.21
CA GLY A 59 5.42 18.34 -3.38
C GLY A 59 6.82 18.42 -3.99
N GLY A 60 7.34 17.27 -4.42
CA GLY A 60 8.65 17.09 -5.05
C GLY A 60 8.97 18.05 -6.21
N PRO A 61 10.21 18.04 -6.74
CA PRO A 61 10.94 19.23 -7.26
C PRO A 61 10.29 20.18 -8.29
N LYS A 62 9.12 19.85 -8.85
CA LYS A 62 8.34 20.71 -9.75
C LYS A 62 7.26 21.56 -9.05
N LEU A 63 6.86 21.26 -7.80
CA LEU A 63 5.74 21.96 -7.14
C LEU A 63 6.10 23.35 -6.57
N ARG A 64 7.36 23.56 -6.15
CA ARG A 64 7.86 24.86 -5.60
C ARG A 64 7.70 26.08 -6.52
N LYS A 65 7.29 25.90 -7.78
CA LYS A 65 7.09 26.99 -8.74
C LYS A 65 5.64 27.44 -8.89
N TRP A 66 4.66 26.69 -8.35
CA TRP A 66 3.25 26.87 -8.73
C TRP A 66 2.31 27.38 -7.65
N TYR A 67 2.65 27.33 -6.37
CA TYR A 67 1.75 27.78 -5.30
C TYR A 67 2.45 28.67 -4.28
N GLY A 68 2.43 29.98 -4.57
CA GLY A 68 2.20 30.97 -3.52
C GLY A 68 0.75 30.87 -3.03
N ALA A 69 0.56 31.20 -1.75
CA ALA A 69 -0.68 31.17 -0.96
C ALA A 69 -1.89 31.95 -1.58
N PRO A 70 -3.15 31.85 -1.08
CA PRO A 70 -3.52 31.47 0.31
C PRO A 70 -4.83 30.67 0.56
N ASP A 71 -4.99 30.34 1.86
CA ASP A 71 -6.16 30.14 2.73
C ASP A 71 -7.33 29.20 2.39
N LEU A 72 -7.63 28.38 3.41
CA LEU A 72 -8.78 27.49 3.55
C LEU A 72 -10.01 28.28 4.05
N LEU A 73 -11.18 28.04 3.46
CA LEU A 73 -12.46 28.46 4.04
C LEU A 73 -13.21 27.25 4.63
N PRO A 74 -13.77 27.36 5.85
CA PRO A 74 -14.59 26.31 6.45
C PRO A 74 -16.04 26.43 5.95
N LYS A 75 -16.78 25.31 5.87
CA LYS A 75 -18.24 25.38 5.97
C LYS A 75 -18.93 24.13 6.53
N ASP A 76 -19.49 24.34 7.72
CA ASP A 76 -20.73 23.84 8.31
C ASP A 76 -21.06 22.34 8.20
N GLY A 77 -21.10 21.70 9.38
CA GLY A 77 -21.76 20.40 9.55
C GLY A 77 -23.28 20.55 9.55
N ASN A 78 -23.95 19.51 9.05
CA ASN A 78 -25.39 19.31 9.24
C ASN A 78 -25.61 17.87 9.66
N GLU A 79 -26.10 17.67 10.87
CA GLU A 79 -26.54 16.37 11.37
C GLU A 79 -27.94 16.09 10.80
N LEU A 80 -28.12 14.97 10.08
CA LEU A 80 -29.44 14.46 9.74
C LEU A 80 -29.44 12.93 9.86
N GLU A 81 -30.03 12.49 10.97
CA GLU A 81 -31.03 11.42 11.15
C GLU A 81 -30.94 10.13 10.31
N GLU A 82 -31.08 9.00 11.00
CA GLU A 82 -31.17 7.66 10.43
C GLU A 82 -32.61 7.37 9.98
N ASP A 83 -32.81 6.99 8.72
CA ASP A 83 -34.07 6.40 8.23
C ASP A 83 -33.81 5.12 7.42
N GLU A 84 -34.73 4.16 7.53
CA GLU A 84 -34.60 2.83 6.95
C GLU A 84 -35.03 2.73 5.47
N ALA A 85 -34.39 1.77 4.78
CA ALA A 85 -34.96 0.98 3.69
C ALA A 85 -35.68 1.70 2.52
N ALA A 86 -34.89 2.31 1.63
CA ALA A 86 -35.19 2.32 0.20
C ALA A 86 -33.99 1.78 -0.60
N GLU A 87 -34.23 0.87 -1.55
CA GLU A 87 -33.23 0.44 -2.54
C GLU A 87 -33.08 1.51 -3.64
N GLU A 88 -32.66 2.72 -3.26
CA GLU A 88 -32.24 3.72 -4.24
C GLU A 88 -30.89 3.33 -4.86
N ASP A 89 -30.81 3.40 -6.19
CA ASP A 89 -29.61 3.15 -6.98
C ASP A 89 -28.65 4.35 -6.92
N GLY A 90 -28.36 4.81 -5.70
CA GLY A 90 -27.46 5.93 -5.41
C GLY A 90 -26.07 5.69 -5.98
N VAL A 91 -25.38 6.78 -6.36
CA VAL A 91 -24.15 6.74 -7.16
C VAL A 91 -23.09 5.81 -6.57
N ARG A 92 -23.01 4.59 -7.14
CA ARG A 92 -22.01 3.57 -6.79
C ARG A 92 -20.65 4.00 -7.30
N ASP A 93 -19.90 4.64 -6.41
CA ASP A 93 -18.57 5.16 -6.73
C ASP A 93 -17.56 4.99 -5.58
N ALA A 94 -17.97 4.44 -4.44
CA ALA A 94 -17.02 4.01 -3.41
C ALA A 94 -16.25 2.75 -3.83
N VAL A 95 -15.01 2.63 -3.38
CA VAL A 95 -14.22 1.39 -3.39
C VAL A 95 -14.15 0.86 -1.96
N LEU A 96 -14.51 -0.41 -1.76
CA LEU A 96 -14.38 -1.08 -0.47
C LEU A 96 -13.01 -1.76 -0.37
N VAL A 97 -12.24 -1.45 0.66
CA VAL A 97 -11.03 -2.18 1.03
C VAL A 97 -11.34 -3.02 2.27
N THR A 98 -11.09 -4.33 2.19
CA THR A 98 -11.24 -5.26 3.32
C THR A 98 -9.94 -5.31 4.12
N ASP A 99 -10.02 -5.62 5.42
CA ASP A 99 -8.89 -5.58 6.36
C ASP A 99 -7.97 -4.36 6.17
N GLY A 100 -8.57 -3.17 6.14
CA GLY A 100 -7.90 -1.89 5.93
C GLY A 100 -6.87 -1.54 7.01
N ASP A 101 -6.89 -2.23 8.15
CA ASP A 101 -5.92 -2.14 9.23
C ASP A 101 -4.63 -2.97 9.00
N ASN A 102 -4.61 -3.93 8.07
CA ASN A 102 -3.39 -4.65 7.69
C ASN A 102 -2.44 -3.76 6.87
N GLU A 103 -1.12 -3.95 6.96
CA GLU A 103 -0.09 -3.13 6.27
C GLU A 103 -0.37 -2.92 4.77
N ILE A 104 -0.80 -3.97 4.06
CA ILE A 104 -1.17 -3.90 2.63
C ILE A 104 -2.49 -3.12 2.45
N GLY A 105 -3.49 -3.34 3.31
CA GLY A 105 -4.75 -2.61 3.30
C GLY A 105 -4.54 -1.11 3.51
N GLN A 106 -3.76 -0.72 4.52
CA GLN A 106 -3.39 0.67 4.79
C GLN A 106 -2.71 1.31 3.57
N MET A 107 -1.77 0.61 2.92
CA MET A 107 -1.03 1.11 1.77
C MET A 107 -1.91 1.22 0.50
N ILE A 108 -2.90 0.34 0.32
CA ILE A 108 -3.93 0.48 -0.71
C ILE A 108 -4.81 1.70 -0.44
N ILE A 109 -5.26 1.88 0.81
CA ILE A 109 -6.09 3.01 1.24
C ILE A 109 -5.37 4.34 0.96
N LEU A 110 -4.10 4.49 1.37
CA LEU A 110 -3.29 5.68 1.10
C LEU A 110 -3.19 5.98 -0.41
N SER A 111 -2.99 4.95 -1.24
CA SER A 111 -2.95 5.08 -2.71
C SER A 111 -4.29 5.55 -3.30
N LEU A 112 -5.42 5.12 -2.72
CA LEU A 112 -6.77 5.54 -3.13
C LEU A 112 -7.10 6.97 -2.68
N ILE A 113 -6.69 7.38 -1.48
CA ILE A 113 -6.81 8.76 -0.97
C ILE A 113 -6.05 9.72 -1.89
N VAL A 114 -4.81 9.41 -2.26
CA VAL A 114 -4.00 10.21 -3.19
C VAL A 114 -4.68 10.35 -4.56
N LYS A 115 -5.37 9.30 -5.02
CA LYS A 115 -6.18 9.32 -6.26
C LYS A 115 -7.54 10.00 -6.11
N ARG A 116 -7.89 10.52 -4.93
CA ARG A 116 -9.18 11.15 -4.59
C ARG A 116 -10.39 10.24 -4.85
N VAL A 117 -10.21 8.93 -4.70
CA VAL A 117 -11.29 7.94 -4.79
C VAL A 117 -12.02 7.89 -3.45
N ARG A 118 -13.36 7.76 -3.46
CA ARG A 118 -14.12 7.54 -2.22
C ARG A 118 -13.84 6.14 -1.68
N VAL A 119 -13.28 6.04 -0.48
CA VAL A 119 -12.89 4.76 0.13
C VAL A 119 -13.82 4.42 1.29
N LYS A 120 -14.34 3.20 1.28
CA LYS A 120 -14.88 2.51 2.46
C LYS A 120 -13.84 1.51 2.94
N ALA A 121 -13.56 1.44 4.23
CA ALA A 121 -12.61 0.48 4.78
C ALA A 121 -13.25 -0.35 5.88
N LEU A 122 -13.17 -1.67 5.76
CA LEU A 122 -13.44 -2.58 6.88
C LEU A 122 -12.21 -2.60 7.77
N VAL A 123 -12.40 -2.34 9.06
CA VAL A 123 -11.32 -2.25 10.05
C VAL A 123 -11.77 -2.88 11.36
N LYS A 124 -10.84 -3.46 12.11
CA LYS A 124 -11.13 -3.98 13.46
C LYS A 124 -11.54 -2.85 14.42
N ASP A 125 -10.77 -1.78 14.44
CA ASP A 125 -10.98 -0.63 15.34
C ASP A 125 -11.26 0.67 14.57
N LYS A 126 -12.52 1.10 14.59
CA LYS A 126 -12.95 2.37 13.95
C LYS A 126 -12.19 3.59 14.49
N ARG A 127 -11.83 3.60 15.77
CA ARG A 127 -11.10 4.72 16.42
C ARG A 127 -9.69 4.85 15.87
N VAL A 128 -8.95 3.74 15.79
CA VAL A 128 -7.58 3.71 15.25
C VAL A 128 -7.57 4.10 13.77
N ALA A 129 -8.53 3.60 12.99
CA ALA A 129 -8.69 3.98 11.59
C ALA A 129 -9.02 5.47 11.40
N MET A 130 -9.83 6.06 12.29
CA MET A 130 -10.15 7.48 12.28
C MET A 130 -8.92 8.35 12.61
N GLU A 131 -8.05 7.90 13.51
CA GLU A 131 -6.79 8.59 13.82
C GLU A 131 -5.79 8.49 12.66
N ALA A 132 -5.70 7.33 12.01
CA ALA A 132 -4.77 7.09 10.90
C ALA A 132 -5.19 7.75 9.56
N PHE A 133 -6.49 7.75 9.24
CA PHE A 133 -7.01 8.17 7.94
C PHE A 133 -7.96 9.38 7.98
N GLY A 134 -8.39 9.82 9.17
CA GLY A 134 -9.33 10.93 9.31
C GLY A 134 -10.64 10.74 8.55
N THR A 135 -11.23 11.85 8.11
CA THR A 135 -12.47 11.88 7.31
C THR A 135 -12.28 11.48 5.84
N TYR A 136 -11.06 11.13 5.40
CA TYR A 136 -10.80 10.74 4.01
C TYR A 136 -11.34 9.33 3.68
N VAL A 137 -11.67 8.54 4.69
CA VAL A 137 -12.11 7.14 4.57
C VAL A 137 -13.33 6.90 5.45
N GLU A 138 -14.37 6.28 4.88
CA GLU A 138 -15.51 5.78 5.65
C GLU A 138 -15.11 4.47 6.33
N SER A 139 -14.61 4.59 7.57
CA SER A 139 -14.20 3.45 8.40
C SER A 139 -15.41 2.74 9.02
N MET A 140 -15.50 1.42 8.80
CA MET A 140 -16.57 0.56 9.29
C MET A 140 -15.96 -0.59 10.09
N ALA A 141 -16.37 -0.70 11.35
CA ALA A 141 -16.03 -1.82 12.22
C ALA A 141 -17.31 -2.59 12.57
N GLY A 142 -17.24 -3.92 12.53
CA GLY A 142 -18.35 -4.84 12.71
C GLY A 142 -17.93 -6.25 12.33
N ASP A 143 -18.79 -7.23 12.63
CA ASP A 143 -18.49 -8.64 12.34
C ASP A 143 -18.67 -8.95 10.85
N THR A 144 -17.66 -9.57 10.24
CA THR A 144 -17.71 -10.07 8.87
C THR A 144 -18.70 -11.21 8.66
N THR A 145 -19.18 -11.87 9.73
CA THR A 145 -20.24 -12.89 9.63
C THR A 145 -21.66 -12.30 9.61
N ASP A 146 -21.83 -11.04 10.02
CA ASP A 146 -23.14 -10.38 10.05
C ASP A 146 -23.56 -9.88 8.67
N LYS A 147 -24.62 -10.49 8.13
CA LYS A 147 -25.23 -10.15 6.85
C LYS A 147 -25.77 -8.70 6.81
N THR A 148 -26.19 -8.13 7.94
CA THR A 148 -26.71 -6.76 7.98
C THR A 148 -25.56 -5.75 7.86
N PHE A 149 -24.47 -5.98 8.60
CA PHE A 149 -23.21 -5.26 8.44
C PHE A 149 -22.64 -5.35 7.02
N LEU A 150 -22.57 -6.54 6.42
CA LEU A 150 -22.09 -6.71 5.04
C LEU A 150 -22.94 -5.95 4.01
N LYS A 151 -24.27 -5.96 4.14
CA LYS A 151 -25.16 -5.15 3.28
C LYS A 151 -24.88 -3.65 3.43
N LYS A 152 -24.68 -3.17 4.66
CA LYS A 152 -24.32 -1.76 4.94
C LYS A 152 -22.94 -1.40 4.34
N ALA A 153 -21.98 -2.32 4.41
CA ALA A 153 -20.64 -2.13 3.88
C ALA A 153 -20.58 -2.08 2.35
N LEU A 154 -21.37 -2.92 1.67
CA LEU A 154 -21.44 -3.00 0.20
C LEU A 154 -22.33 -1.90 -0.42
N ARG A 155 -23.15 -1.20 0.38
CA ARG A 155 -24.02 -0.11 -0.08
C ARG A 155 -23.21 1.05 -0.68
N GLY A 156 -23.46 1.35 -1.97
CA GLY A 156 -22.77 2.41 -2.71
C GLY A 156 -21.36 2.02 -3.23
N VAL A 157 -20.96 0.76 -3.09
CA VAL A 157 -19.67 0.25 -3.56
C VAL A 157 -19.75 -0.15 -5.03
N ARG A 158 -18.75 0.28 -5.81
CA ARG A 158 -18.54 -0.12 -7.21
C ARG A 158 -17.53 -1.24 -7.35
N ALA A 159 -16.48 -1.23 -6.53
CA ALA A 159 -15.43 -2.24 -6.59
C ALA A 159 -14.96 -2.64 -5.19
N VAL A 160 -14.63 -3.92 -5.03
CA VAL A 160 -14.11 -4.49 -3.77
C VAL A 160 -12.66 -4.89 -3.98
N ILE A 161 -11.79 -4.53 -3.03
CA ILE A 161 -10.37 -4.91 -2.99
C ILE A 161 -10.10 -5.68 -1.71
N CYS A 162 -9.70 -6.94 -1.86
CA CYS A 162 -9.31 -7.82 -0.78
C CYS A 162 -7.79 -8.01 -0.78
N PRO A 163 -7.04 -7.37 0.15
CA PRO A 163 -5.62 -7.61 0.34
C PRO A 163 -5.33 -8.96 1.01
N THR A 164 -6.36 -9.62 1.54
CA THR A 164 -6.33 -10.83 2.37
C THR A 164 -7.43 -11.81 1.94
N GLU A 165 -7.25 -13.07 2.34
CA GLU A 165 -8.14 -14.19 2.04
C GLU A 165 -9.02 -14.50 3.27
N GLY A 166 -10.25 -14.96 3.05
CA GLY A 166 -11.21 -15.30 4.10
C GLY A 166 -12.26 -14.23 4.36
N PHE A 167 -12.53 -13.35 3.39
CA PHE A 167 -13.64 -12.39 3.48
C PHE A 167 -14.76 -12.73 2.50
N LEU A 168 -14.41 -13.11 1.27
CA LEU A 168 -15.37 -13.10 0.15
C LEU A 168 -16.38 -14.24 0.24
N TYR A 169 -16.06 -15.35 0.91
CA TYR A 169 -17.00 -16.42 1.20
C TYR A 169 -18.21 -16.00 2.06
N ASN A 170 -18.14 -14.88 2.80
CA ASN A 170 -19.27 -14.36 3.57
C ASN A 170 -20.25 -13.54 2.70
N ILE A 171 -19.89 -13.17 1.47
CA ILE A 171 -20.71 -12.31 0.60
C ILE A 171 -21.72 -13.13 -0.19
N GLU A 172 -22.99 -13.04 0.20
CA GLU A 172 -24.09 -13.72 -0.50
C GLU A 172 -24.61 -12.95 -1.73
N SER A 173 -24.46 -11.62 -1.78
CA SER A 173 -25.00 -10.78 -2.84
C SER A 173 -23.96 -9.81 -3.40
N TRP A 174 -23.78 -9.88 -4.72
CA TRP A 174 -22.84 -9.07 -5.48
C TRP A 174 -23.51 -7.95 -6.28
N LYS A 175 -24.80 -7.69 -6.02
CA LYS A 175 -25.65 -6.75 -6.76
C LYS A 175 -25.02 -5.35 -6.79
N GLY A 176 -24.69 -4.88 -7.98
CA GLY A 176 -24.17 -3.52 -8.23
C GLY A 176 -22.66 -3.36 -8.15
N ILE A 177 -21.92 -4.41 -7.76
CA ILE A 177 -20.45 -4.42 -7.84
C ILE A 177 -20.06 -4.65 -9.30
N GLN A 178 -19.15 -3.83 -9.82
CA GLN A 178 -18.66 -3.89 -11.20
C GLN A 178 -17.33 -4.64 -11.33
N HIS A 179 -16.50 -4.65 -10.27
CA HIS A 179 -15.21 -5.34 -10.29
C HIS A 179 -14.77 -5.82 -8.91
N VAL A 180 -14.17 -7.02 -8.83
CA VAL A 180 -13.59 -7.58 -7.60
C VAL A 180 -12.09 -7.83 -7.77
N ILE A 181 -11.27 -7.32 -6.87
CA ILE A 181 -9.82 -7.56 -6.85
C ILE A 181 -9.51 -8.40 -5.61
N LEU A 182 -8.95 -9.59 -5.81
CA LEU A 182 -8.52 -10.50 -4.74
C LEU A 182 -7.01 -10.72 -4.82
N LEU A 183 -6.29 -10.41 -3.75
CA LEU A 183 -4.91 -10.85 -3.55
C LEU A 183 -4.95 -12.24 -2.91
N SER A 184 -4.33 -13.23 -3.57
CA SER A 184 -4.25 -14.60 -3.03
C SER A 184 -2.82 -15.12 -3.01
N GLN A 185 -2.52 -15.98 -2.04
CA GLN A 185 -1.27 -16.72 -1.92
C GLN A 185 -1.47 -18.23 -2.17
N LEU A 186 -2.57 -18.62 -2.83
CA LEU A 186 -2.92 -20.03 -3.09
C LEU A 186 -1.78 -20.87 -3.70
N SER A 187 -0.98 -20.28 -4.60
CA SER A 187 0.21 -20.95 -5.16
C SER A 187 1.21 -21.33 -4.05
N VAL A 188 1.53 -20.42 -3.15
CA VAL A 188 2.45 -20.64 -2.02
C VAL A 188 1.96 -21.78 -1.11
N TYR A 189 0.66 -21.82 -0.82
CA TYR A 189 0.12 -22.88 0.04
C TYR A 189 0.05 -24.25 -0.65
N ARG A 190 -0.12 -24.27 -1.98
CA ARG A 190 -0.10 -25.51 -2.78
C ARG A 190 1.31 -26.10 -2.90
N ASP A 191 2.31 -25.24 -3.01
CA ASP A 191 3.71 -25.64 -3.10
C ASP A 191 4.34 -25.94 -1.72
N SER A 192 3.66 -25.59 -0.62
CA SER A 192 4.09 -25.91 0.74
C SER A 192 3.98 -27.41 1.04
N THR A 193 4.97 -27.97 1.74
CA THR A 193 5.08 -29.41 2.03
C THR A 193 5.37 -29.70 3.50
N GLY A 194 5.19 -30.95 3.92
CA GLY A 194 5.45 -31.40 5.29
C GLY A 194 4.66 -30.61 6.34
N ILE A 195 5.33 -30.20 7.43
CA ILE A 195 4.72 -29.48 8.55
C ILE A 195 4.14 -28.12 8.11
N GLN A 196 4.75 -27.45 7.12
CA GLN A 196 4.24 -26.17 6.60
C GLN A 196 2.87 -26.32 5.93
N ALA A 197 2.64 -27.44 5.24
CA ALA A 197 1.34 -27.73 4.62
C ALA A 197 0.23 -27.92 5.68
N VAL A 198 0.56 -28.49 6.85
CA VAL A 198 -0.37 -28.64 7.97
C VAL A 198 -0.69 -27.28 8.59
N MET A 199 0.33 -26.45 8.84
CA MET A 199 0.16 -25.09 9.37
C MET A 199 -0.67 -24.21 8.43
N ASN A 200 -0.40 -24.25 7.13
CA ASN A 200 -1.07 -23.43 6.12
C ASN A 200 -2.42 -24.02 5.65
N SER A 201 -2.86 -25.16 6.20
CA SER A 201 -4.03 -25.89 5.71
C SER A 201 -5.34 -25.09 5.78
N ASN A 202 -5.49 -24.21 6.78
CA ASN A 202 -6.66 -23.33 6.90
C ASN A 202 -6.58 -22.15 5.93
N ALA A 203 -5.44 -21.46 5.84
CA ALA A 203 -5.22 -20.38 4.87
C ALA A 203 -5.43 -20.86 3.43
N ARG A 204 -4.96 -22.07 3.11
CA ARG A 204 -5.23 -22.74 1.83
C ARG A 204 -6.72 -22.93 1.54
N LYS A 205 -7.51 -23.39 2.52
CA LYS A 205 -8.96 -23.58 2.34
C LYS A 205 -9.66 -22.24 2.09
N LEU A 206 -9.33 -21.22 2.87
CA LEU A 206 -9.89 -19.86 2.69
C LEU A 206 -9.54 -19.29 1.31
N ALA A 207 -8.30 -19.44 0.88
CA ALA A 207 -7.85 -19.06 -0.46
C ALA A 207 -8.59 -19.81 -1.59
N GLU A 208 -8.77 -21.13 -1.45
CA GLU A 208 -9.52 -21.94 -2.42
C GLU A 208 -11.01 -21.57 -2.43
N GLN A 209 -11.60 -21.23 -1.27
CA GLN A 209 -12.99 -20.79 -1.15
C GLN A 209 -13.20 -19.41 -1.79
N ASP A 210 -12.43 -18.39 -1.38
CA ASP A 210 -12.56 -17.03 -1.91
C ASP A 210 -12.29 -16.97 -3.43
N GLU A 211 -11.26 -17.67 -3.92
CA GLU A 211 -11.02 -17.79 -5.37
C GLU A 211 -12.21 -18.42 -6.11
N ASN A 212 -12.89 -19.41 -5.52
CA ASN A 212 -14.01 -20.09 -6.16
C ASN A 212 -15.29 -19.24 -6.11
N VAL A 213 -15.54 -18.54 -5.00
CA VAL A 213 -16.66 -17.62 -4.84
C VAL A 213 -16.55 -16.44 -5.81
N VAL A 214 -15.34 -15.88 -5.98
CA VAL A 214 -15.10 -14.83 -6.98
C VAL A 214 -15.41 -15.33 -8.40
N LYS A 215 -14.98 -16.55 -8.75
CA LYS A 215 -15.24 -17.15 -10.07
C LYS A 215 -16.74 -17.44 -10.31
N SER A 216 -17.48 -17.83 -9.28
CA SER A 216 -18.92 -18.11 -9.39
C SER A 216 -19.82 -16.87 -9.22
N SER A 217 -19.29 -15.75 -8.74
CA SER A 217 -20.05 -14.50 -8.49
C SER A 217 -20.71 -13.89 -9.72
N GLY A 218 -20.20 -14.19 -10.93
CA GLY A 218 -20.65 -13.58 -12.19
C GLY A 218 -20.17 -12.14 -12.39
N VAL A 219 -19.44 -11.55 -11.45
CA VAL A 219 -18.87 -10.19 -11.53
C VAL A 219 -17.49 -10.23 -12.20
N PRO A 220 -17.11 -9.23 -13.02
CA PRO A 220 -15.73 -9.08 -13.48
C PRO A 220 -14.74 -9.08 -12.32
N TYR A 221 -13.62 -9.80 -12.46
CA TYR A 221 -12.67 -9.94 -11.36
C TYR A 221 -11.20 -9.95 -11.81
N SER A 222 -10.31 -9.77 -10.83
CA SER A 222 -8.87 -9.92 -10.99
C SER A 222 -8.28 -10.60 -9.75
N ILE A 223 -7.81 -11.83 -9.92
CA ILE A 223 -7.12 -12.59 -8.86
C ILE A 223 -5.62 -12.39 -9.06
N ILE A 224 -4.99 -11.67 -8.13
CA ILE A 224 -3.56 -11.42 -8.10
C ILE A 224 -2.93 -12.52 -7.25
N ARG A 225 -2.40 -13.56 -7.89
CA ARG A 225 -1.65 -14.61 -7.20
C ARG A 225 -0.24 -14.14 -6.90
N THR A 226 0.10 -14.05 -5.61
CA THR A 226 1.38 -13.57 -5.12
C THR A 226 2.23 -14.70 -4.55
N GLY A 227 3.55 -14.47 -4.49
CA GLY A 227 4.47 -15.34 -3.74
C GLY A 227 4.41 -15.07 -2.25
N LEU A 228 5.40 -15.55 -1.50
CA LEU A 228 5.53 -15.22 -0.08
C LEU A 228 5.81 -13.71 0.08
N LEU A 229 4.87 -13.00 0.68
CA LEU A 229 4.97 -11.58 0.99
C LEU A 229 6.09 -11.34 2.02
N LYS A 230 6.81 -10.22 1.86
CA LYS A 230 7.93 -9.81 2.71
C LYS A 230 7.90 -8.30 2.89
N ASN A 231 8.22 -7.84 4.10
CA ASN A 231 8.20 -6.42 4.45
C ASN A 231 9.49 -5.68 4.02
N ALA A 232 10.08 -6.12 2.90
CA ALA A 232 11.24 -5.52 2.27
C ALA A 232 10.83 -4.94 0.90
N PRO A 233 11.38 -3.79 0.47
CA PRO A 233 11.06 -3.22 -0.83
C PRO A 233 11.43 -4.21 -1.96
N GLY A 234 10.48 -4.42 -2.87
CA GLY A 234 10.66 -5.28 -4.05
C GLY A 234 11.56 -4.65 -5.12
N GLY A 235 11.64 -5.31 -6.29
CA GLY A 235 12.31 -4.76 -7.48
C GLY A 235 13.49 -5.56 -8.05
N GLN A 236 13.81 -6.75 -7.49
CA GLN A 236 14.84 -7.63 -8.05
C GLN A 236 14.34 -8.52 -9.21
N GLN A 237 13.02 -8.78 -9.29
CA GLN A 237 12.36 -9.47 -10.40
C GLN A 237 11.06 -8.74 -10.75
N GLY A 238 10.68 -8.78 -12.03
CA GLY A 238 9.46 -8.17 -12.55
C GLY A 238 8.22 -9.06 -12.38
N PHE A 239 7.05 -8.53 -12.75
CA PHE A 239 5.79 -9.26 -12.75
C PHE A 239 5.64 -10.11 -14.02
N CYS A 240 5.25 -11.37 -13.86
CA CYS A 240 4.80 -12.21 -14.97
C CYS A 240 3.28 -12.10 -15.09
N PHE A 241 2.78 -11.63 -16.24
CA PHE A 241 1.35 -11.50 -16.51
C PHE A 241 0.89 -12.64 -17.42
N GLU A 242 -0.04 -13.46 -16.93
CA GLU A 242 -0.69 -14.52 -17.71
C GLU A 242 -2.17 -14.13 -17.95
N GLU A 243 -2.47 -13.54 -19.11
CA GLU A 243 -3.85 -13.14 -19.48
C GLU A 243 -4.70 -14.39 -19.81
N ARG A 244 -5.39 -14.95 -18.81
CA ARG A 244 -6.35 -16.04 -19.03
C ARG A 244 -7.70 -15.49 -19.48
N ARG A 245 -7.88 -15.37 -20.80
CA ARG A 245 -9.20 -15.09 -21.39
C ARG A 245 -10.15 -16.26 -21.20
N CYS A 246 -11.07 -16.13 -20.24
CA CYS A 246 -12.28 -16.94 -20.23
C CYS A 246 -13.17 -16.55 -21.42
N ARG A 247 -13.26 -17.40 -22.44
CA ARG A 247 -14.32 -17.29 -23.45
C ARG A 247 -15.64 -17.69 -22.79
N CYS A 248 -16.52 -16.72 -22.56
CA CYS A 248 -17.93 -17.00 -22.36
C CYS A 248 -18.52 -17.48 -23.70
N ASN A 249 -18.67 -18.79 -23.87
CA ASN A 249 -19.54 -19.32 -24.91
C ASN A 249 -20.98 -19.05 -24.48
N TYR A 250 -21.65 -18.10 -25.14
CA TYR A 250 -23.10 -18.07 -25.14
C TYR A 250 -23.61 -19.22 -26.00
N SER A 251 -24.62 -19.94 -25.51
CA SER A 251 -25.38 -20.98 -26.20
C SER A 251 -26.85 -20.78 -25.89
#